data_AF-A0A9X0B0A5-F1
#
_entry.id   AF-A0A9X0B0A5-F1
#
_cell.length_a   1.000
_cell.length_b   1.000
_cell.length_c   1.000
_cell.angle_alpha   90.00
_cell.angle_beta   90.00
_cell.angle_gamma   90.00
#
_symmetry.space_group_name_H-M   'P 1'
#
loop_
_entity.id
_entity.type
_entity.pdbx_description
1 polymer ?
#
loop_
_entity_poly.entity_id
_entity_poly.type
_entity_poly.pdbx_seq_one_letter_code
_entity_poly.pdbx_strand_id
1 'polypeptide(L)'
;MDTDVNMVDPTREPQLSNLGSTDVQEHLGWEREGEREEEEGGEEIEEDDMGSEELDCDACNKSPITQWPTDLDDAGFHYCLDCPSVFLCDSCYKQQLRYHNGLDEGFWFQVCWARHEFLNAPIEGWVGVKKNVLTIGHNRILWKDWIQNVKNAWSKEMSKKD
;
A
#
# COMPACT_ATOMS: atom_id res chain seq x y z
N MET A 1 43.13 3.64 41.35
CA MET A 1 42.16 4.25 40.41
C MET A 1 41.87 3.19 39.40
N ASP A 2 40.74 2.54 39.65
CA ASP A 2 39.97 1.62 38.80
C ASP A 2 39.93 2.15 37.35
N THR A 3 39.91 1.32 36.31
CA THR A 3 38.74 0.51 35.98
C THR A 3 39.06 -0.65 35.04
N ASP A 4 38.43 -1.79 35.32
CA ASP A 4 38.27 -2.95 34.45
C ASP A 4 37.51 -2.58 33.16
N VAL A 5 38.04 -3.02 32.02
CA VAL A 5 37.37 -2.96 30.71
C VAL A 5 36.61 -4.27 30.51
N ASN A 6 35.31 -4.24 30.77
CA ASN A 6 34.40 -5.34 30.41
C ASN A 6 34.23 -5.40 28.89
N MET A 7 34.77 -6.44 28.27
CA MET A 7 34.43 -6.85 26.91
C MET A 7 33.02 -7.47 26.92
N VAL A 8 32.12 -6.96 26.10
CA VAL A 8 30.78 -7.53 25.90
C VAL A 8 30.73 -8.16 24.51
N ASP A 9 30.50 -9.48 24.48
CA ASP A 9 30.32 -10.33 23.30
C ASP A 9 29.03 -9.96 22.54
N PRO A 10 29.06 -9.73 21.21
CA PRO A 10 27.90 -9.31 20.44
C PRO A 10 27.01 -10.47 19.96
N THR A 11 27.21 -11.71 20.42
CA THR A 11 26.46 -12.88 19.93
C THR A 11 25.51 -13.41 21.00
N ARG A 12 24.42 -12.68 21.28
CA ARG A 12 23.33 -13.23 22.11
C ARG A 12 21.96 -12.74 21.65
N GLU A 13 21.28 -13.63 20.94
CA GLU A 13 19.87 -13.52 20.56
C GLU A 13 18.98 -13.38 21.83
N PRO A 14 18.00 -12.46 21.84
CA PRO A 14 17.02 -12.42 22.92
C PRO A 14 15.96 -13.51 22.71
N GLN A 15 16.10 -14.59 23.47
CA GLN A 15 15.04 -15.55 23.76
C GLN A 15 13.97 -14.87 24.63
N LEU A 16 12.77 -14.67 24.09
CA LEU A 16 11.58 -14.32 24.86
C LEU A 16 10.62 -15.51 24.85
N SER A 17 10.78 -16.38 25.82
CA SER A 17 9.83 -17.41 26.19
C SER A 17 8.89 -16.92 27.29
N ASN A 18 7.60 -17.24 27.13
CA ASN A 18 6.56 -17.39 28.14
C ASN A 18 6.07 -16.16 28.93
N LEU A 19 4.91 -15.64 28.52
CA LEU A 19 3.86 -15.24 29.46
C LEU A 19 2.49 -15.72 28.95
N GLY A 20 1.87 -16.59 29.75
CA GLY A 20 0.44 -16.49 30.05
C GLY A 20 -0.55 -16.91 28.99
N SER A 21 -0.83 -18.22 28.97
CA SER A 21 -2.12 -18.78 28.56
C SER A 21 -3.25 -18.15 29.38
N THR A 22 -4.23 -17.58 28.69
CA THR A 22 -5.64 -17.58 29.10
C THR A 22 -6.48 -17.86 27.87
N ASP A 23 -7.00 -19.08 27.85
CA ASP A 23 -8.11 -19.51 27.01
C ASP A 23 -9.26 -18.49 27.07
N VAL A 24 -9.59 -17.92 25.92
CA VAL A 24 -10.96 -17.47 25.63
C VAL A 24 -11.31 -18.01 24.25
N GLN A 25 -11.74 -19.27 24.29
CA GLN A 25 -12.41 -19.96 23.22
C GLN A 25 -13.91 -19.66 23.35
N GLU A 26 -14.40 -18.62 22.68
CA GLU A 26 -15.83 -18.44 22.42
C GLU A 26 -16.01 -17.98 20.97
N HIS A 27 -16.29 -18.91 20.06
CA HIS A 27 -17.63 -19.19 19.56
C HIS A 27 -18.20 -18.08 18.66
N LEU A 28 -17.72 -18.02 17.41
CA LEU A 28 -18.53 -17.49 16.30
C LEU A 28 -18.77 -18.63 15.31
N GLY A 29 -19.69 -19.51 15.70
CA GLY A 29 -20.32 -20.45 14.79
C GLY A 29 -21.20 -19.66 13.83
N TRP A 30 -20.85 -19.65 12.55
CA TRP A 30 -21.71 -19.13 11.49
C TRP A 30 -22.43 -20.32 10.86
N GLU A 31 -23.31 -20.95 11.65
CA GLU A 31 -24.37 -21.78 11.09
C GLU A 31 -25.55 -20.84 10.81
N ARG A 32 -25.66 -20.38 9.56
CA ARG A 32 -26.91 -19.84 9.04
C ARG A 32 -27.47 -20.87 8.07
N GLU A 33 -28.59 -21.44 8.47
CA GLU A 33 -29.44 -22.32 7.68
C GLU A 33 -29.84 -21.65 6.36
N GLY A 34 -30.04 -22.49 5.36
CA GLY A 34 -30.19 -22.10 3.97
C GLY A 34 -31.48 -21.36 3.67
N GLU A 35 -31.34 -20.28 2.93
CA GLU A 35 -32.37 -19.78 2.03
C GLU A 35 -31.75 -19.74 0.64
N ARG A 36 -32.28 -20.59 -0.23
CA ARG A 36 -31.95 -20.72 -1.65
C ARG A 36 -32.61 -19.54 -2.35
N GLU A 37 -31.86 -18.45 -2.52
CA GLU A 37 -32.23 -17.37 -3.43
C GLU A 37 -31.87 -17.79 -4.86
N GLU A 38 -32.84 -17.58 -5.75
CA GLU A 38 -32.82 -17.97 -7.14
C GLU A 38 -31.70 -17.22 -7.88
N GLU A 39 -30.84 -17.96 -8.59
CA GLU A 39 -29.86 -17.39 -9.51
C GLU A 39 -30.61 -16.75 -10.69
N GLU A 40 -30.95 -15.48 -10.57
CA GLU A 40 -31.26 -14.63 -11.72
C GLU A 40 -29.97 -14.35 -12.49
N GLY A 41 -30.08 -14.50 -13.82
CA GLY A 41 -28.99 -14.56 -14.77
C GLY A 41 -27.92 -13.49 -14.55
N GLY A 42 -26.68 -13.97 -14.40
CA GLY A 42 -25.51 -13.11 -14.58
C GLY A 42 -25.51 -12.63 -16.02
N GLU A 43 -25.83 -11.37 -16.24
CA GLU A 43 -25.37 -10.65 -17.42
C GLU A 43 -23.85 -10.85 -17.46
N GLU A 44 -23.37 -11.46 -18.54
CA GLU A 44 -21.97 -11.40 -18.91
C GLU A 44 -21.67 -9.91 -19.07
N ILE A 45 -21.08 -9.32 -18.03
CA ILE A 45 -20.46 -8.00 -18.14
C ILE A 45 -19.38 -8.21 -19.19
N GLU A 46 -19.66 -7.79 -20.43
CA GLU A 46 -18.62 -7.55 -21.42
C GLU A 46 -17.55 -6.77 -20.66
N GLU A 47 -16.35 -7.35 -20.56
CA GLU A 47 -15.20 -6.68 -19.96
C GLU A 47 -14.91 -5.48 -20.84
N ASP A 48 -15.69 -4.42 -20.63
CA ASP A 48 -15.57 -3.14 -21.29
C ASP A 48 -14.11 -2.78 -21.11
N ASP A 49 -13.48 -2.60 -22.26
CA ASP A 49 -12.16 -2.04 -22.50
C ASP A 49 -12.02 -0.77 -21.67
N MET A 50 -11.73 -0.96 -20.38
CA MET A 50 -11.25 0.03 -19.44
C MET A 50 -9.93 0.46 -20.04
N GLY A 51 -10.01 1.43 -20.95
CA GLY A 51 -8.98 1.77 -21.91
C GLY A 51 -7.63 1.76 -21.22
N SER A 52 -6.63 1.17 -21.87
CA SER A 52 -5.28 1.07 -21.33
C SER A 52 -4.77 2.47 -21.00
N GLU A 53 -5.05 2.96 -19.80
CA GLU A 53 -4.50 4.19 -19.26
C GLU A 53 -3.02 3.87 -19.04
N GLU A 54 -2.23 4.31 -20.00
CA GLU A 54 -0.79 4.21 -19.94
C GLU A 54 -0.32 5.08 -18.76
N LEU A 55 0.41 4.49 -17.79
CA LEU A 55 1.00 5.27 -16.70
C LEU A 55 2.38 5.74 -17.15
N ASP A 56 2.54 7.05 -17.29
CA ASP A 56 3.78 7.71 -17.66
C ASP A 56 4.43 8.44 -16.47
N CYS A 57 5.69 8.83 -16.65
CA CYS A 57 6.43 9.58 -15.65
C CYS A 57 6.47 11.06 -16.05
N ASP A 58 5.95 11.93 -15.20
CA ASP A 58 5.91 13.38 -15.49
C ASP A 58 7.29 14.06 -15.57
N ALA A 59 8.33 13.38 -15.09
CA ALA A 59 9.68 13.91 -15.02
C ALA A 59 10.63 13.30 -16.07
N CYS A 60 10.23 12.31 -16.87
CA CYS A 60 11.11 11.75 -17.89
C CYS A 60 10.35 11.07 -19.03
N ASN A 61 11.02 10.89 -20.17
CA ASN A 61 10.44 10.21 -21.32
C ASN A 61 10.61 8.68 -21.25
N LYS A 62 10.55 8.09 -20.05
CA LYS A 62 10.54 6.62 -19.93
C LYS A 62 9.25 6.12 -20.56
N SER A 63 9.33 4.99 -21.28
CA SER A 63 8.15 4.39 -21.90
C SER A 63 7.06 4.18 -20.84
N PRO A 64 5.81 4.55 -21.14
CA PRO A 64 4.71 4.31 -20.23
C PRO A 64 4.57 2.83 -19.90
N ILE A 65 4.13 2.53 -18.69
CA ILE A 65 3.79 1.16 -18.33
C ILE A 65 2.33 0.91 -18.71
N THR A 66 2.12 -0.17 -19.45
CA THR A 66 0.79 -0.70 -19.80
C THR A 66 0.43 -1.90 -18.95
N GLN A 67 1.41 -2.47 -18.24
CA GLN A 67 1.26 -3.59 -17.32
C GLN A 67 2.32 -3.47 -16.23
N TRP A 68 1.95 -3.84 -14.99
CA TRP A 68 2.90 -3.89 -13.89
C TRP A 68 3.90 -5.02 -14.13
N PRO A 69 5.22 -4.73 -14.14
CA PRO A 69 6.25 -5.75 -14.22
C PRO A 69 6.11 -6.76 -13.09
N THR A 70 6.30 -8.04 -13.39
CA THR A 70 6.28 -9.12 -12.39
C THR A 70 7.46 -9.06 -11.44
N ASP A 71 8.56 -8.45 -11.88
CA ASP A 71 9.77 -8.23 -11.10
C ASP A 71 9.72 -6.80 -10.53
N LEU A 72 9.45 -6.69 -9.23
CA LEU A 72 9.13 -5.43 -8.56
C LEU A 72 10.35 -4.51 -8.33
N ASP A 73 11.57 -5.00 -8.54
CA ASP A 73 12.79 -4.36 -8.05
C ASP A 73 13.16 -3.03 -8.75
N ASP A 74 12.62 -2.75 -9.95
CA ASP A 74 12.91 -1.50 -10.70
C ASP A 74 11.68 -0.92 -11.45
N ALA A 75 10.48 -1.39 -11.06
CA ALA A 75 9.22 -1.13 -11.73
C ALA A 75 8.28 -0.15 -11.01
N GLY A 76 8.72 0.36 -9.86
CA GLY A 76 7.91 1.21 -9.00
C GLY A 76 7.57 2.55 -9.64
N PHE A 77 6.33 2.98 -9.44
CA PHE A 77 5.89 4.35 -9.65
C PHE A 77 5.47 4.95 -8.32
N HIS A 78 5.70 6.25 -8.16
CA HIS A 78 5.42 6.99 -6.95
C HIS A 78 4.39 8.06 -7.26
N TYR A 79 3.22 7.94 -6.65
CA TYR A 79 2.11 8.89 -6.79
C TYR A 79 2.16 9.92 -5.67
N CYS A 80 2.20 11.21 -6.02
CA CYS A 80 2.16 12.29 -5.04
C CYS A 80 0.76 12.41 -4.44
N LEU A 81 0.65 12.41 -3.11
CA LEU A 81 -0.63 12.52 -2.41
C LEU A 81 -1.15 13.97 -2.33
N ASP A 82 -0.29 14.95 -2.61
CA ASP A 82 -0.58 16.37 -2.47
C ASP A 82 -0.74 17.07 -3.84
N CYS A 83 0.00 16.64 -4.86
CA CYS A 83 -0.08 17.22 -6.21
C CYS A 83 -1.09 16.48 -7.07
N PRO A 84 -1.95 17.18 -7.82
CA PRO A 84 -2.85 16.54 -8.76
C PRO A 84 -2.05 15.87 -9.87
N SER A 85 -2.26 14.57 -10.06
CA SER A 85 -1.76 13.80 -11.20
C SER A 85 -0.25 13.80 -11.36
N VAL A 86 0.52 13.74 -10.26
CA VAL A 86 1.98 13.59 -10.33
C VAL A 86 2.40 12.14 -10.07
N PHE A 87 2.97 11.51 -11.09
CA PHE A 87 3.53 10.17 -11.11
C PHE A 87 5.01 10.23 -11.48
N LEU A 88 5.85 9.72 -10.58
CA LEU A 88 7.29 9.62 -10.80
C LEU A 88 7.70 8.15 -10.89
N CYS A 89 8.43 7.77 -11.92
CA CYS A 89 9.12 6.48 -11.87
C CYS A 89 10.17 6.49 -10.74
N ASP A 90 10.54 5.31 -10.25
CA ASP A 90 11.42 5.15 -9.10
C ASP A 90 12.74 5.92 -9.20
N SER A 91 13.36 5.99 -10.39
CA SER A 91 14.58 6.78 -10.60
C SER A 91 14.35 8.28 -10.44
N CYS A 92 13.23 8.82 -10.94
CA CYS A 92 12.90 10.24 -10.82
C CYS A 92 12.54 10.60 -9.38
N TYR A 93 11.81 9.72 -8.68
CA TYR A 93 11.53 9.88 -7.25
C TYR A 93 12.81 9.89 -6.41
N LYS A 94 13.72 8.92 -6.62
CA LYS A 94 15.03 8.87 -5.94
C LYS A 94 15.87 10.12 -6.20
N GLN A 95 15.85 10.65 -7.43
CA GLN A 95 16.55 11.90 -7.76
C GLN A 95 15.94 13.10 -7.03
N GLN A 96 14.62 13.22 -7.01
CA GLN A 96 13.90 14.24 -6.26
C GLN A 96 14.26 14.18 -4.76
N LEU A 97 14.28 12.98 -4.19
CA LEU A 97 14.63 12.77 -2.79
C LEU A 97 16.07 13.20 -2.50
N ARG A 98 17.03 12.86 -3.37
CA ARG A 98 18.43 13.32 -3.24
C ARG A 98 18.55 14.84 -3.29
N TYR A 99 17.82 15.50 -4.20
CA TYR A 99 17.78 16.95 -4.28
C TYR A 99 17.24 17.58 -2.99
N HIS A 100 16.09 17.10 -2.49
CA HIS A 100 15.53 17.60 -1.23
C HIS A 100 16.39 17.30 0.00
N ASN A 101 17.23 16.27 -0.06
CA ASN A 101 18.21 15.93 0.98
C ASN A 101 19.52 16.73 0.86
N GLY A 102 19.67 17.61 -0.14
CA GLY A 102 20.90 18.37 -0.39
C GLY A 102 22.06 17.53 -0.89
N LEU A 103 21.78 16.33 -1.43
CA LEU A 103 22.78 15.39 -1.95
C LEU A 103 23.01 15.52 -3.46
N ASP A 104 22.27 16.40 -4.13
CA ASP A 104 22.40 16.67 -5.56
C ASP A 104 22.05 18.14 -5.86
N GLU A 105 22.66 18.72 -6.88
CA GLU A 105 22.50 20.15 -7.23
C GLU A 105 21.33 20.40 -8.19
N GLY A 106 20.72 19.36 -8.76
CA GLY A 106 19.68 19.53 -9.77
C GLY A 106 18.60 18.46 -9.81
N PHE A 107 17.35 18.89 -9.64
CA PHE A 107 16.15 18.21 -10.12
C PHE A 107 15.41 19.18 -11.03
N TRP A 108 15.55 18.99 -12.35
CA TRP A 108 15.21 20.03 -13.35
C TRP A 108 13.73 20.04 -13.76
N PHE A 109 12.92 19.14 -13.21
CA PHE A 109 11.53 18.98 -13.58
C PHE A 109 10.63 19.68 -12.55
N GLN A 110 9.85 20.67 -13.00
CA GLN A 110 8.94 21.48 -12.17
C GLN A 110 7.64 20.73 -11.81
N VAL A 111 7.72 19.42 -11.51
CA VAL A 111 6.52 18.59 -11.34
C VAL A 111 5.99 18.63 -9.90
N CYS A 112 6.88 18.55 -8.91
CA CYS A 112 6.52 18.59 -7.49
C CYS A 112 7.58 19.38 -6.71
N TRP A 113 7.17 20.50 -6.11
CA TRP A 113 8.05 21.57 -5.62
C TRP A 113 8.37 21.49 -4.12
N ALA A 114 7.66 20.64 -3.40
CA ALA A 114 7.81 20.46 -1.96
C ALA A 114 8.10 18.99 -1.62
N ARG A 115 8.50 18.76 -0.36
CA ARG A 115 8.64 17.42 0.22
C ARG A 115 7.27 16.86 0.57
N HIS A 116 6.54 16.44 -0.46
CA HIS A 116 5.24 15.79 -0.33
C HIS A 116 5.36 14.31 0.00
N GLU A 117 4.24 13.75 0.45
CA GLU A 117 4.14 12.31 0.66
C GLU A 117 3.83 11.61 -0.66
N PHE A 118 4.48 10.48 -0.89
CA PHE A 118 4.31 9.67 -2.09
C PHE A 118 3.85 8.27 -1.72
N LEU A 119 2.91 7.75 -2.49
CA LEU A 119 2.46 6.37 -2.44
C LEU A 119 3.20 5.55 -3.50
N ASN A 120 3.86 4.47 -3.08
CA ASN A 120 4.51 3.54 -3.99
C ASN A 120 3.48 2.61 -4.65
N ALA A 121 3.62 2.42 -5.97
CA ALA A 121 2.79 1.58 -6.82
C ALA A 121 3.68 0.58 -7.59
N PRO A 122 3.28 -0.70 -7.69
CA PRO A 122 2.07 -1.26 -7.11
C PRO A 122 2.16 -1.38 -5.59
N ILE A 123 1.03 -1.26 -4.90
CA ILE A 123 0.98 -1.45 -3.44
C ILE A 123 1.36 -2.90 -3.15
N GLU A 124 2.34 -3.10 -2.27
CA GLU A 124 2.83 -4.44 -1.93
C GLU A 124 1.70 -5.34 -1.44
N GLY A 125 1.61 -6.53 -2.02
CA GLY A 125 0.57 -7.51 -1.70
C GLY A 125 -0.82 -7.14 -2.21
N TRP A 126 -1.02 -6.02 -2.91
CA TRP A 126 -2.32 -5.71 -3.50
C TRP A 126 -2.65 -6.70 -4.62
N VAL A 127 -3.71 -7.48 -4.42
CA VAL A 127 -4.22 -8.45 -5.42
C VAL A 127 -5.51 -7.93 -6.07
N GLY A 128 -6.12 -6.89 -5.51
CA GLY A 128 -7.33 -6.26 -6.01
C GLY A 128 -8.61 -6.78 -5.35
N VAL A 129 -9.75 -6.45 -5.99
CA VAL A 129 -11.08 -6.81 -5.52
C VAL A 129 -11.69 -7.81 -6.49
N LYS A 130 -12.04 -9.00 -6.01
CA LYS A 130 -12.70 -10.03 -6.82
C LYS A 130 -13.86 -10.63 -6.04
N LYS A 131 -15.04 -10.74 -6.67
CA LYS A 131 -16.26 -11.27 -6.04
C LYS A 131 -16.56 -10.61 -4.69
N ASN A 132 -16.52 -9.27 -4.64
CA ASN A 132 -16.79 -8.46 -3.45
C ASN A 132 -15.80 -8.68 -2.27
N VAL A 133 -14.64 -9.29 -2.52
CA VAL A 133 -13.57 -9.49 -1.53
C VAL A 133 -12.31 -8.75 -1.98
N LEU A 134 -11.85 -7.83 -1.15
CA LEU A 134 -10.54 -7.19 -1.26
C LEU A 134 -9.47 -8.13 -0.71
N THR A 135 -8.38 -8.33 -1.46
CA THR A 135 -7.25 -9.15 -1.03
C THR A 135 -5.96 -8.33 -1.01
N ILE A 136 -5.33 -8.26 0.16
CA ILE A 136 -4.02 -7.62 0.38
C ILE A 136 -3.12 -8.60 1.12
N GLY A 137 -2.12 -9.14 0.43
CA GLY A 137 -1.28 -10.23 0.90
C GLY A 137 -2.14 -11.44 1.27
N HIS A 138 -2.10 -11.83 2.55
CA HIS A 138 -2.89 -12.94 3.10
C HIS A 138 -4.24 -12.49 3.67
N ASN A 139 -4.51 -11.18 3.74
CA ASN A 139 -5.72 -10.65 4.33
C ASN A 139 -6.85 -10.58 3.29
N ARG A 140 -8.05 -11.01 3.71
CA ARG A 140 -9.27 -10.98 2.90
C ARG A 140 -10.33 -10.22 3.66
N ILE A 141 -10.87 -9.17 3.05
CA ILE A 141 -11.87 -8.28 3.67
C ILE A 141 -13.03 -8.10 2.68
N LEU A 142 -14.27 -8.14 3.16
CA LEU A 142 -15.40 -7.79 2.30
C LEU A 142 -15.27 -6.33 1.86
N TRP A 143 -15.41 -6.08 0.56
CA TRP A 143 -15.24 -4.75 -0.02
C TRP A 143 -16.17 -3.71 0.63
N LYS A 144 -17.43 -4.10 0.91
CA LYS A 144 -18.43 -3.27 1.60
C LYS A 144 -17.98 -2.86 3.01
N ASP A 145 -17.38 -3.78 3.76
CA ASP A 145 -16.92 -3.50 5.12
C ASP A 145 -15.69 -2.59 5.09
N TRP A 146 -14.76 -2.88 4.17
CA TRP A 146 -13.57 -2.05 3.97
C TRP A 146 -13.94 -0.60 3.64
N ILE A 147 -14.81 -0.38 2.65
CA ILE A 147 -15.18 0.98 2.24
C ILE A 147 -15.94 1.72 3.34
N GLN A 148 -16.78 1.03 4.12
CA GLN A 148 -17.48 1.64 5.24
C GLN A 148 -16.50 2.04 6.35
N ASN A 149 -15.51 1.19 6.64
CA ASN A 149 -14.45 1.50 7.60
C ASN A 149 -13.63 2.72 7.18
N VAL A 150 -13.26 2.81 5.89
CA VAL A 150 -12.56 3.99 5.33
C VAL A 150 -13.40 5.25 5.51
N LYS A 151 -14.68 5.23 5.13
CA LYS A 151 -15.60 6.38 5.28
C LYS A 151 -15.72 6.82 6.75
N ASN A 152 -15.89 5.86 7.66
CA ASN A 152 -16.02 6.14 9.09
C ASN A 152 -14.73 6.73 9.67
N ALA A 153 -13.57 6.18 9.30
CA ALA A 153 -12.28 6.70 9.75
C ALA A 153 -12.05 8.13 9.26
N TRP A 154 -12.35 8.39 7.99
CA TRP A 154 -12.18 9.72 7.40
C TRP A 154 -13.14 10.74 8.02
N SER A 155 -14.42 10.40 8.20
CA SER A 155 -15.37 11.28 8.87
C SER A 155 -14.91 11.67 10.28
N LYS A 156 -14.40 10.71 11.05
CA LYS A 156 -13.84 10.98 12.38
C LYS A 156 -12.64 11.92 12.32
N GLU A 157 -11.75 11.74 11.34
CA GLU A 157 -10.56 12.57 11.20
C GLU A 157 -10.90 14.00 10.81
N MET A 158 -11.87 14.20 9.91
CA MET A 158 -12.31 15.54 9.52
C MET A 158 -12.98 16.27 10.68
N SER A 159 -13.79 15.58 11.49
CA SER A 159 -14.44 16.17 12.66
C SER A 159 -13.49 16.57 13.81
N LYS A 160 -12.20 16.18 13.78
CA LYS A 160 -11.21 16.61 14.79
C LYS A 160 -10.56 17.97 14.46
N LYS A 161 -10.69 18.45 13.22
CA LYS A 161 -10.05 19.67 12.73
C LYS A 161 -10.94 20.91 12.86
N ASP A 162 -12.17 20.73 13.33
CA ASP A 162 -13.15 21.77 13.67
C ASP A 162 -13.16 22.05 15.19
#